data_AF-W4V4R1-F1
#
_entry.id   AF-W4V4R1-F1
#
_cell.length_a   1.000
_cell.length_b   1.000
_cell.length_c   1.000
_cell.angle_alpha   90.00
_cell.angle_beta   90.00
_cell.angle_gamma   90.00
#
_symmetry.space_group_name_H-M   'P 1'
#
loop_
_entity.id
_entity.type
_entity.pdbx_description
1 polymer ?
#
loop_
_entity_poly.entity_id
_entity_poly.type
_entity_poly.pdbx_seq_one_letter_code
_entity_poly.pdbx_strand_id
1 'polypeptide(L)'
;MSQYFGDLEERTVLERYKASVKDLCHMLKITPDIAVCDMHPNYHSSKFAESLGIPLIYVQHHHAHIASVMAEHHLDGQVIGVAFDGTGYGTDGQIWGGEFLVCEGAEFKRAAHLRYTPILGGDASMRDAAKTAVCFLLSSNLDKYIKDERKDIIKAALKNNINTVLTSSMGRLFDAVSSLLGIRHENSYEGECAAMLEKEAVLALRKGTEPKNMAFEIKQKSDLIEIDPKPVFESLCHHRYSAGIGSLALGFHYAVADMILEVCEIIRKEQNINTVALSGGVFQNTVLMERALKILRDKHFKVYYNVSVPPNDGSIGLGQTFIGLER
;
A
#
# COMPACT_ATOMS: atom_id res chain seq x y z
N MET A 1 21.42 3.17 7.91
CA MET A 1 20.15 3.92 8.07
C MET A 1 20.42 5.25 8.76
N SER A 2 19.78 6.32 8.30
CA SER A 2 19.83 7.65 8.91
C SER A 2 18.70 7.83 9.93
N GLN A 3 18.64 8.99 10.57
CA GLN A 3 17.48 9.44 11.34
C GLN A 3 16.26 9.72 10.45
N TYR A 4 15.08 9.82 11.05
CA TYR A 4 13.86 10.28 10.36
C TYR A 4 13.95 11.78 10.03
N PHE A 5 13.61 12.15 8.79
CA PHE A 5 13.62 13.54 8.32
C PHE A 5 12.24 14.17 8.20
N GLY A 6 11.19 13.38 8.02
CA GLY A 6 9.88 13.88 7.61
C GLY A 6 9.73 13.93 6.09
N ASP A 7 8.81 14.78 5.64
CA ASP A 7 8.49 14.96 4.23
C ASP A 7 9.59 15.74 3.50
N LEU A 8 10.18 15.13 2.47
CA LEU A 8 11.26 15.71 1.68
C LEU A 8 10.77 16.75 0.65
N GLU A 9 9.46 16.94 0.48
CA GLU A 9 8.89 18.04 -0.29
C GLU A 9 9.13 19.40 0.39
N GLU A 10 9.26 19.41 1.71
CA GLU A 10 9.65 20.61 2.43
C GLU A 10 11.12 20.93 2.20
N ARG A 11 11.38 22.08 1.56
CA ARG A 11 12.74 22.54 1.23
C ARG A 11 13.71 22.51 2.42
N THR A 12 13.24 22.92 3.60
CA THR A 12 14.05 22.93 4.84
C THR A 12 14.44 21.52 5.28
N VAL A 13 13.56 20.54 5.08
CA VAL A 13 13.81 19.13 5.36
C VAL A 13 14.79 18.56 4.34
N LEU A 14 14.61 18.85 3.06
CA LEU A 14 15.52 18.40 1.99
C LEU A 14 16.96 18.88 2.21
N GLU A 15 17.16 20.14 2.58
CA GLU A 15 18.51 20.66 2.84
C GLU A 15 19.16 19.99 4.06
N ARG A 16 18.38 19.68 5.11
CA ARG A 16 18.86 18.91 6.27
C ARG A 16 19.22 17.48 5.88
N TYR A 17 18.43 16.86 5.01
CA TYR A 17 18.71 15.52 4.46
C TYR A 17 20.05 15.51 3.72
N LYS A 18 20.27 16.45 2.80
CA LYS A 18 21.55 16.58 2.05
C LYS A 18 22.75 16.79 2.97
N ALA A 19 22.61 17.66 3.98
CA ALA A 19 23.65 17.90 4.97
C ALA A 19 23.99 16.61 5.74
N SER A 20 22.96 15.87 6.17
CA SER A 20 23.14 14.62 6.89
C SER A 20 23.82 13.53 6.07
N VAL A 21 23.59 13.47 4.75
CA VAL A 21 24.32 12.55 3.86
C VAL A 21 25.81 12.86 3.88
N LYS A 22 26.18 14.15 3.77
CA LYS A 22 27.58 14.58 3.86
C LYS A 22 28.21 14.23 5.22
N ASP A 23 27.48 14.47 6.30
CA ASP A 23 27.95 14.18 7.66
C ASP A 23 28.14 12.68 7.89
N LEU A 24 27.19 11.85 7.43
CA LEU A 24 27.29 10.39 7.50
C LEU A 24 28.47 9.86 6.69
N CYS A 25 28.68 10.34 5.46
CA CYS A 25 29.83 9.96 4.65
C CYS A 25 31.16 10.29 5.34
N HIS A 26 31.26 11.49 5.93
CA HIS A 26 32.45 11.90 6.67
C HIS A 26 32.69 11.03 7.91
N MET A 27 31.65 10.79 8.72
CA MET A 27 31.73 10.01 9.96
C MET A 27 32.12 8.55 9.68
N LEU A 28 31.51 7.93 8.66
CA LEU A 28 31.78 6.54 8.28
C LEU A 28 33.02 6.38 7.39
N LYS A 29 33.62 7.50 6.96
CA LYS A 29 34.75 7.54 6.02
C LYS A 29 34.46 6.77 4.72
N ILE A 30 33.24 6.94 4.21
CA ILE A 30 32.79 6.34 2.96
C ILE A 30 32.65 7.40 1.88
N THR A 31 33.00 7.03 0.65
CA THR A 31 32.66 7.78 -0.56
C THR A 31 31.72 6.91 -1.36
N PRO A 32 30.45 7.31 -1.57
CA PRO A 32 29.52 6.49 -2.35
C PRO A 32 29.96 6.44 -3.81
N ASP A 33 30.16 5.23 -4.32
CA ASP A 33 30.48 4.99 -5.74
C ASP A 33 29.22 4.69 -6.58
N ILE A 34 28.09 4.41 -5.92
CA ILE A 34 26.79 4.13 -6.52
C ILE A 34 25.70 4.79 -5.66
N ALA A 35 24.68 5.35 -6.31
CA ALA A 35 23.44 5.80 -5.67
C ALA A 35 22.28 4.88 -6.04
N VAL A 36 21.35 4.69 -5.11
CA VAL A 36 20.09 3.97 -5.34
C VAL A 36 18.93 4.88 -4.95
N CYS A 37 17.89 4.94 -5.78
CA CYS A 37 16.71 5.76 -5.49
C CYS A 37 15.42 5.14 -6.04
N ASP A 38 14.29 5.75 -5.69
CA ASP A 38 12.99 5.33 -6.16
C ASP A 38 12.83 5.63 -7.67
N MET A 39 12.08 4.79 -8.37
CA MET A 39 11.69 4.99 -9.76
C MET A 39 10.83 6.24 -9.99
N HIS A 40 10.22 6.82 -8.96
CA HIS A 40 9.39 8.01 -9.09
C HIS A 40 10.20 9.23 -9.60
N PRO A 41 9.94 9.73 -10.82
CA PRO A 41 10.80 10.72 -11.47
C PRO A 41 10.76 12.11 -10.82
N ASN A 42 9.69 12.41 -10.08
CA ASN A 42 9.50 13.73 -9.48
C ASN A 42 9.96 13.82 -8.02
N TYR A 43 10.39 12.72 -7.39
CA TYR A 43 10.82 12.77 -6.00
C TYR A 43 12.08 13.63 -5.81
N HIS A 44 12.06 14.46 -4.78
CA HIS A 44 13.21 15.30 -4.43
C HIS A 44 14.45 14.46 -4.05
N SER A 45 14.26 13.28 -3.47
CA SER A 45 15.30 12.31 -3.19
C SER A 45 15.94 11.76 -4.48
N SER A 46 15.13 11.38 -5.48
CA SER A 46 15.62 10.89 -6.79
C SER A 46 16.41 11.98 -7.53
N LYS A 47 15.90 13.21 -7.58
CA LYS A 47 16.63 14.36 -8.16
C LYS A 47 17.95 14.64 -7.45
N PHE A 48 17.98 14.47 -6.12
CA PHE A 48 19.23 14.61 -5.37
C PHE A 48 20.22 13.50 -5.73
N ALA A 49 19.79 12.24 -5.80
CA ALA A 49 20.64 11.12 -6.20
C ALA A 49 21.23 11.32 -7.60
N GLU A 50 20.43 11.77 -8.58
CA GLU A 50 20.89 12.13 -9.92
C GLU A 50 21.96 13.23 -9.90
N SER A 51 21.79 14.23 -9.03
CA SER A 51 22.73 15.37 -8.92
C SER A 51 24.12 14.98 -8.40
N LEU A 52 24.29 13.78 -7.85
CA LEU A 52 25.59 13.28 -7.37
C LEU A 52 26.55 12.93 -8.52
N GLY A 53 26.04 12.70 -9.74
CA GLY A 53 26.87 12.39 -10.91
C GLY A 53 27.61 11.05 -10.84
N ILE A 54 27.17 10.14 -9.98
CA ILE A 54 27.67 8.77 -9.84
C ILE A 54 26.68 7.78 -10.46
N PRO A 55 27.09 6.53 -10.77
CA PRO A 55 26.17 5.48 -11.21
C PRO A 55 24.90 5.40 -10.35
N LEU A 56 23.74 5.32 -11.02
CA LEU A 56 22.44 5.39 -10.38
C LEU A 56 21.61 4.15 -10.70
N ILE A 57 21.04 3.54 -9.66
CA ILE A 57 20.12 2.40 -9.76
C ILE A 57 18.73 2.86 -9.33
N TYR A 58 17.76 2.73 -10.24
CA TYR A 58 16.36 2.95 -9.90
C TYR A 58 15.72 1.66 -9.40
N VAL A 59 15.02 1.76 -8.28
CA VAL A 59 14.35 0.66 -7.60
C VAL A 59 12.86 0.95 -7.49
N GLN A 60 12.05 -0.06 -7.78
CA GLN A 60 10.61 0.05 -7.66
C GLN A 60 10.19 0.12 -6.18
N HIS A 61 9.32 1.06 -5.84
CA HIS A 61 8.93 1.39 -4.47
C HIS A 61 8.46 0.18 -3.64
N HIS A 62 7.54 -0.62 -4.18
CA HIS A 62 6.96 -1.76 -3.48
C HIS A 62 7.95 -2.94 -3.39
N HIS A 63 8.81 -3.09 -4.39
CA HIS A 63 9.93 -4.02 -4.32
C HIS A 63 10.90 -3.62 -3.20
N ALA A 64 11.17 -2.33 -3.01
CA ALA A 64 11.97 -1.85 -1.87
C ALA A 64 11.30 -2.14 -0.51
N HIS A 65 9.98 -2.00 -0.39
CA HIS A 65 9.25 -2.41 0.82
C HIS A 65 9.45 -3.90 1.15
N ILE A 66 9.40 -4.78 0.14
CA ILE A 66 9.60 -6.22 0.35
C ILE A 66 11.07 -6.55 0.59
N ALA A 67 11.98 -5.93 -0.16
CA ALA A 67 13.42 -6.09 0.00
C ALA A 67 13.91 -5.64 1.39
N SER A 68 13.27 -4.67 2.02
CA SER A 68 13.61 -4.28 3.39
C SER A 68 13.34 -5.40 4.38
N VAL A 69 12.25 -6.18 4.20
CA VAL A 69 11.98 -7.39 4.98
C VAL A 69 13.00 -8.50 4.66
N MET A 70 13.31 -8.71 3.38
CA MET A 70 14.30 -9.71 2.97
C MET A 70 15.68 -9.42 3.58
N ALA A 71 16.10 -8.15 3.59
CA ALA A 71 17.36 -7.70 4.17
C ALA A 71 17.41 -7.92 5.68
N GLU A 72 16.35 -7.60 6.42
CA GLU A 72 16.31 -7.76 7.87
C GLU A 72 16.38 -9.22 8.32
N HIS A 73 15.75 -10.13 7.57
CA HIS A 73 15.63 -11.53 7.95
C HIS A 73 16.59 -12.44 7.20
N HIS A 74 17.50 -11.88 6.40
CA HIS A 74 18.45 -12.61 5.54
C HIS A 74 17.73 -13.68 4.71
N LEU A 75 16.64 -13.28 4.04
CA LEU A 75 15.83 -14.21 3.26
C LEU A 75 16.51 -14.50 1.92
N ASP A 76 16.88 -15.76 1.74
CA ASP A 76 17.39 -16.29 0.48
C ASP A 76 16.28 -16.96 -0.34
N GLY A 77 16.33 -16.80 -1.67
CA GLY A 77 15.39 -17.40 -2.62
C GLY A 77 14.08 -16.63 -2.78
N GLN A 78 13.09 -17.29 -3.38
CA GLN A 78 11.82 -16.67 -3.74
C GLN A 78 10.92 -16.39 -2.53
N VAL A 79 10.34 -15.19 -2.49
CA VAL A 79 9.42 -14.72 -1.47
C VAL A 79 8.16 -14.15 -2.11
N ILE A 80 6.99 -14.49 -1.55
CA ILE A 80 5.74 -13.78 -1.86
C ILE A 80 5.71 -12.50 -1.04
N GLY A 81 5.96 -11.37 -1.69
CA GLY A 81 5.86 -10.05 -1.09
C GLY A 81 4.44 -9.50 -1.17
N VAL A 82 3.84 -9.13 -0.05
CA VAL A 82 2.58 -8.39 0.02
C VAL A 82 2.91 -6.95 0.40
N ALA A 83 2.83 -6.05 -0.57
CA ALA A 83 3.24 -4.65 -0.44
C ALA A 83 2.00 -3.75 -0.49
N PHE A 84 1.44 -3.44 0.69
CA PHE A 84 0.23 -2.63 0.81
C PHE A 84 0.53 -1.26 1.38
N ASP A 85 0.23 -0.23 0.58
CA ASP A 85 0.64 1.14 0.85
C ASP A 85 -0.37 2.18 0.34
N GLY A 86 -0.11 3.45 0.64
CA GLY A 86 -0.87 4.59 0.18
C GLY A 86 -0.62 4.91 -1.29
N THR A 87 0.64 5.15 -1.66
CA THR A 87 0.99 5.60 -3.01
C THR A 87 2.43 5.19 -3.30
N GLY A 88 2.65 4.44 -4.38
CA GLY A 88 3.99 4.27 -4.94
C GLY A 88 3.97 4.23 -6.45
N TYR A 89 5.08 4.64 -7.07
CA TYR A 89 5.18 4.69 -8.53
C TYR A 89 5.24 3.28 -9.13
N GLY A 90 4.25 2.95 -9.96
CA GLY A 90 4.20 1.71 -10.71
C GLY A 90 5.15 1.71 -11.91
N THR A 91 5.60 0.53 -12.31
CA THR A 91 6.43 0.39 -13.54
C THR A 91 5.67 0.73 -14.81
N ASP A 92 4.34 0.77 -14.75
CA ASP A 92 3.41 1.17 -15.80
C ASP A 92 2.99 2.66 -15.69
N GLY A 93 3.63 3.43 -14.79
CA GLY A 93 3.34 4.84 -14.55
C GLY A 93 2.05 5.09 -13.75
N GLN A 94 1.39 4.04 -13.26
CA GLN A 94 0.19 4.16 -12.44
C GLN A 94 0.50 4.16 -10.94
N ILE A 95 -0.50 4.47 -10.11
CA ILE A 95 -0.33 4.46 -8.65
C ILE A 95 -0.52 3.03 -8.15
N TRP A 96 0.53 2.44 -7.62
CA TRP A 96 0.48 1.16 -6.92
C TRP A 96 0.27 1.35 -5.41
N GLY A 97 -0.09 0.27 -4.73
CA GLY A 97 -0.28 0.26 -3.27
C GLY A 97 -1.08 -0.93 -2.74
N GLY A 98 -1.39 -1.92 -3.59
CA GLY A 98 -2.16 -3.10 -3.23
C GLY A 98 -1.62 -4.31 -3.97
N GLU A 99 -0.30 -4.51 -3.87
CA GLU A 99 0.46 -5.38 -4.76
C GLU A 99 0.88 -6.68 -4.08
N PHE A 100 0.87 -7.76 -4.86
CA PHE A 100 1.57 -9.01 -4.54
C PHE A 100 2.68 -9.22 -5.55
N LEU A 101 3.89 -9.38 -5.05
CA LEU A 101 5.11 -9.57 -5.81
C LEU A 101 5.68 -10.96 -5.53
N VAL A 102 6.34 -11.56 -6.52
CA VAL A 102 7.31 -12.63 -6.28
C VAL A 102 8.68 -12.01 -6.42
N CYS A 103 9.44 -11.95 -5.33
CA CYS A 103 10.76 -11.32 -5.27
C CYS A 103 11.85 -12.37 -5.03
N GLU A 104 13.01 -12.19 -5.65
CA GLU A 104 14.21 -13.00 -5.46
C GLU A 104 15.45 -12.14 -5.75
N GLY A 105 16.30 -11.92 -4.73
CA GLY A 105 17.45 -11.02 -4.81
C GLY A 105 17.04 -9.61 -5.26
N ALA A 106 17.61 -9.14 -6.38
CA ALA A 106 17.33 -7.84 -6.98
C ALA A 106 16.16 -7.81 -7.97
N GLU A 107 15.48 -8.95 -8.18
CA GLU A 107 14.43 -9.11 -9.19
C GLU A 107 13.04 -9.29 -8.56
N PHE A 108 12.02 -8.82 -9.27
CA PHE A 108 10.63 -9.03 -8.88
C PHE A 108 9.71 -9.25 -10.08
N LYS A 109 8.65 -10.06 -9.88
CA LYS A 109 7.52 -10.21 -10.79
C LYS A 109 6.24 -9.78 -10.07
N ARG A 110 5.46 -8.87 -10.66
CA ARG A 110 4.11 -8.54 -10.16
C ARG A 110 3.17 -9.73 -10.42
N ALA A 111 2.66 -10.34 -9.36
CA ALA A 111 1.86 -11.56 -9.41
C ALA A 111 0.36 -11.31 -9.17
N ALA A 112 0.02 -10.34 -8.31
CA ALA A 112 -1.35 -9.89 -8.14
C ALA A 112 -1.42 -8.40 -7.83
N HIS A 113 -2.59 -7.80 -8.07
CA HIS A 113 -2.88 -6.45 -7.61
C HIS A 113 -4.37 -6.20 -7.40
N LEU A 114 -4.68 -5.20 -6.57
CA LEU A 114 -6.03 -4.63 -6.52
C LEU A 114 -6.41 -4.08 -7.89
N ARG A 115 -7.62 -4.39 -8.37
CA ARG A 115 -8.12 -3.90 -9.66
C ARG A 115 -8.00 -2.38 -9.71
N TYR A 116 -7.41 -1.89 -10.79
CA TYR A 116 -7.27 -0.46 -11.01
C TYR A 116 -8.62 0.25 -10.93
N THR A 117 -8.66 1.27 -10.08
CA THR A 117 -9.79 2.18 -9.94
C THR A 117 -9.38 3.55 -10.46
N PRO A 118 -10.08 4.12 -11.45
CA PRO A 118 -9.84 5.49 -11.88
C PRO A 118 -10.26 6.45 -10.77
N ILE A 119 -9.35 7.33 -10.38
CA ILE A 119 -9.60 8.39 -9.40
C ILE A 119 -9.18 9.74 -9.98
N LEU A 120 -9.75 10.82 -9.46
CA LEU A 120 -9.28 12.16 -9.81
C LEU A 120 -7.96 12.43 -9.08
N GLY A 121 -6.89 12.66 -9.84
CA GLY A 121 -5.53 12.88 -9.38
C GLY A 121 -5.26 14.28 -8.82
N GLY A 122 -4.00 14.51 -8.42
CA GLY A 122 -3.51 15.73 -7.77
C GLY A 122 -3.34 15.58 -6.25
N ASP A 123 -2.35 16.24 -5.65
CA ASP A 123 -1.97 16.00 -4.25
C ASP A 123 -3.08 16.38 -3.27
N ALA A 124 -3.70 17.55 -3.46
CA ALA A 124 -4.89 17.96 -2.70
C ALA A 124 -6.06 16.97 -2.90
N SER A 125 -6.10 16.31 -4.06
CA SER A 125 -7.13 15.33 -4.38
C SER A 125 -6.98 14.06 -3.54
N MET A 126 -5.75 13.67 -3.17
CA MET A 126 -5.51 12.49 -2.34
C MET A 126 -5.97 12.66 -0.89
N ARG A 127 -6.16 13.91 -0.42
CA ARG A 127 -6.67 14.18 0.94
C ARG A 127 -8.18 13.95 1.07
N ASP A 128 -8.94 14.15 0.01
CA ASP A 128 -10.40 14.08 0.00
C ASP A 128 -10.91 12.64 -0.20
N ALA A 129 -11.04 11.93 0.92
CA ALA A 129 -11.51 10.54 0.96
C ALA A 129 -12.98 10.39 0.52
N ALA A 130 -13.82 11.42 0.68
CA ALA A 130 -15.19 11.44 0.15
C ALA A 130 -15.21 11.33 -1.38
N LYS A 131 -14.41 12.12 -2.08
CA LYS A 131 -14.27 11.99 -3.53
C LYS A 131 -13.66 10.65 -3.93
N THR A 132 -12.67 10.15 -3.19
CA THR A 132 -12.11 8.81 -3.43
C THR A 132 -13.20 7.73 -3.30
N ALA A 133 -14.05 7.80 -2.27
CA ALA A 133 -15.21 6.90 -2.12
C ALA A 133 -16.20 6.99 -3.29
N VAL A 134 -16.48 8.20 -3.79
CA VAL A 134 -17.30 8.40 -5.01
C VAL A 134 -16.69 7.64 -6.19
N CYS A 135 -15.38 7.75 -6.41
CA CYS A 135 -14.69 7.07 -7.52
C CYS A 135 -14.83 5.55 -7.40
N PHE A 136 -14.56 4.97 -6.23
CA PHE A 136 -14.72 3.52 -6.00
C PHE A 136 -16.17 3.05 -6.17
N LEU A 137 -17.16 3.82 -5.71
CA LEU A 137 -18.57 3.49 -5.88
C LEU A 137 -19.00 3.54 -7.36
N LEU A 138 -18.56 4.55 -8.12
CA LEU A 138 -18.81 4.65 -9.55
C LEU A 138 -18.18 3.46 -10.31
N SER A 139 -16.91 3.14 -10.02
CA SER A 139 -16.22 1.98 -10.61
C SER A 139 -16.86 0.64 -10.23
N SER A 140 -17.55 0.59 -9.09
CA SER A 140 -18.32 -0.58 -8.64
C SER A 140 -19.75 -0.63 -9.19
N ASN A 141 -20.19 0.35 -10.00
CA ASN A 141 -21.56 0.53 -10.49
C ASN A 141 -22.59 0.70 -9.35
N LEU A 142 -22.21 1.40 -8.30
CA LEU A 142 -22.98 1.64 -7.07
C LEU A 142 -23.45 3.09 -6.96
N ASP A 143 -23.69 3.75 -8.08
CA ASP A 143 -24.10 5.14 -8.21
C ASP A 143 -25.24 5.56 -7.28
N LYS A 144 -26.22 4.67 -7.06
CA LYS A 144 -27.39 4.93 -6.22
C LYS A 144 -27.06 5.12 -4.73
N TYR A 145 -25.89 4.70 -4.30
CA TYR A 145 -25.44 4.77 -2.91
C TYR A 145 -24.59 6.00 -2.61
N ILE A 146 -24.24 6.78 -3.62
CA ILE A 146 -23.43 7.99 -3.50
C ILE A 146 -24.30 9.14 -2.96
N LYS A 147 -23.86 9.75 -1.86
CA LYS A 147 -24.50 10.92 -1.24
C LYS A 147 -23.81 12.25 -1.55
N ASP A 148 -22.58 12.20 -2.06
CA ASP A 148 -21.80 13.39 -2.36
C ASP A 148 -22.44 14.19 -3.50
N GLU A 149 -22.73 15.46 -3.28
CA GLU A 149 -23.37 16.35 -4.25
C GLU A 149 -22.51 16.55 -5.51
N ARG A 150 -21.20 16.32 -5.41
CA ARG A 150 -20.24 16.45 -6.51
C ARG A 150 -20.27 15.23 -7.44
N LYS A 151 -21.09 14.21 -7.16
CA LYS A 151 -21.16 12.94 -7.92
C LYS A 151 -21.17 13.14 -9.43
N ASP A 152 -22.04 14.00 -9.96
CA ASP A 152 -22.21 14.13 -11.41
C ASP A 152 -21.00 14.80 -12.07
N ILE A 153 -20.38 15.75 -11.37
CA ILE A 153 -19.13 16.40 -11.81
C ILE A 153 -17.98 15.39 -11.79
N ILE A 154 -17.84 14.61 -10.71
CA ILE A 154 -16.80 13.57 -10.60
C ILE A 154 -16.99 12.52 -11.69
N LYS A 155 -18.22 12.05 -11.88
CA LYS A 155 -18.56 11.07 -12.93
C LYS A 155 -18.24 11.61 -14.33
N ALA A 156 -18.54 12.88 -14.60
CA ALA A 156 -18.20 13.51 -15.86
C ALA A 156 -16.69 13.65 -16.04
N ALA A 157 -15.95 14.03 -15.00
CA ALA A 157 -14.49 14.13 -15.05
C ALA A 157 -13.82 12.78 -15.34
N LEU A 158 -14.24 11.72 -14.64
CA LEU A 158 -13.76 10.35 -14.88
C LEU A 158 -14.08 9.88 -16.30
N LYS A 159 -15.32 10.12 -16.78
CA LYS A 159 -15.74 9.72 -18.14
C LYS A 159 -14.92 10.41 -19.24
N ASN A 160 -14.50 11.66 -19.01
CA ASN A 160 -13.73 12.45 -19.96
C ASN A 160 -12.21 12.42 -19.70
N ASN A 161 -11.73 11.56 -18.79
CA ASN A 161 -10.32 11.45 -18.39
C ASN A 161 -9.69 12.79 -17.97
N ILE A 162 -10.46 13.68 -17.33
CA ILE A 162 -9.98 14.98 -16.84
C ILE A 162 -9.24 14.73 -15.52
N ASN A 163 -7.93 14.99 -15.49
CA ASN A 163 -7.07 14.75 -14.32
C ASN A 163 -7.29 13.38 -13.68
N THR A 164 -7.44 12.33 -14.49
CA THR A 164 -7.72 10.98 -13.99
C THR A 164 -6.44 10.15 -13.96
N VAL A 165 -6.22 9.45 -12.86
CA VAL A 165 -5.12 8.48 -12.69
C VAL A 165 -5.71 7.13 -12.28
N LEU A 166 -5.04 6.03 -12.63
CA LEU A 166 -5.43 4.71 -12.15
C LEU A 166 -4.67 4.38 -10.87
N THR A 167 -5.38 3.81 -9.89
CA THR A 167 -4.77 3.35 -8.64
C THR A 167 -5.17 1.93 -8.30
N SER A 168 -4.19 1.14 -7.84
CA SER A 168 -4.38 -0.14 -7.14
C SER A 168 -4.10 -0.01 -5.65
N SER A 169 -4.12 1.22 -5.10
CA SER A 169 -3.76 1.50 -3.72
C SER A 169 -4.71 0.90 -2.69
N MET A 170 -4.14 0.15 -1.74
CA MET A 170 -4.84 -0.32 -0.56
C MET A 170 -5.14 0.84 0.40
N GLY A 171 -4.23 1.80 0.56
CA GLY A 171 -4.50 3.00 1.37
C GLY A 171 -5.71 3.80 0.87
N ARG A 172 -5.84 3.99 -0.44
CA ARG A 172 -7.01 4.66 -1.04
C ARG A 172 -8.29 3.85 -0.89
N LEU A 173 -8.20 2.52 -0.90
CA LEU A 173 -9.35 1.65 -0.60
C LEU A 173 -9.80 1.84 0.86
N PHE A 174 -8.88 1.89 1.82
CA PHE A 174 -9.19 2.16 3.22
C PHE A 174 -9.83 3.55 3.41
N ASP A 175 -9.29 4.59 2.76
CA ASP A 175 -9.88 5.93 2.77
C ASP A 175 -11.33 5.91 2.26
N ALA A 176 -11.57 5.23 1.13
CA ALA A 176 -12.89 5.10 0.53
C ALA A 176 -13.89 4.41 1.46
N VAL A 177 -13.48 3.33 2.14
CA VAL A 177 -14.33 2.59 3.08
C VAL A 177 -14.61 3.42 4.34
N SER A 178 -13.61 4.10 4.89
CA SER A 178 -13.77 5.01 6.04
C SER A 178 -14.81 6.09 5.76
N SER A 179 -14.73 6.70 4.58
CA SER A 179 -15.67 7.73 4.15
C SER A 179 -17.07 7.17 3.84
N LEU A 180 -17.15 6.01 3.20
CA LEU A 180 -18.42 5.33 2.94
C LEU A 180 -19.21 5.01 4.22
N LEU A 181 -18.50 4.62 5.28
CA LEU A 181 -19.09 4.30 6.59
C LEU A 181 -19.38 5.55 7.44
N GLY A 182 -19.05 6.75 6.96
CA GLY A 182 -19.27 7.99 7.69
C GLY A 182 -18.33 8.21 8.87
N ILE A 183 -17.15 7.57 8.86
CA ILE A 183 -16.16 7.66 9.93
C ILE A 183 -15.29 8.91 9.76
N ARG A 184 -14.67 9.05 8.58
CA ARG A 184 -13.83 10.19 8.23
C ARG A 184 -13.86 10.43 6.72
N HIS A 185 -13.86 11.68 6.31
CA HIS A 185 -14.04 12.08 4.90
C HIS A 185 -12.83 12.78 4.30
N GLU A 186 -11.85 13.15 5.11
CA GLU A 186 -10.64 13.86 4.69
C GLU A 186 -9.45 13.45 5.56
N ASN A 187 -8.27 13.39 4.93
CA ASN A 187 -6.98 13.17 5.56
C ASN A 187 -6.31 14.53 5.85
N SER A 188 -6.29 14.94 7.12
CA SER A 188 -5.51 16.09 7.61
C SER A 188 -4.02 15.76 7.78
N TYR A 189 -3.70 14.48 7.92
CA TYR A 189 -2.37 13.90 7.83
C TYR A 189 -2.44 12.57 7.09
N GLU A 190 -1.29 12.04 6.68
CA GLU A 190 -1.21 10.80 5.92
C GLU A 190 -1.82 9.61 6.69
N GLY A 191 -2.80 8.95 6.06
CA GLY A 191 -3.42 7.74 6.61
C GLY A 191 -4.48 7.96 7.69
N GLU A 192 -4.89 9.19 7.98
CA GLU A 192 -5.88 9.49 9.04
C GLU A 192 -7.19 8.69 8.89
N CYS A 193 -7.78 8.65 7.68
CA CYS A 193 -9.03 7.93 7.44
C CYS A 193 -8.88 6.42 7.67
N ALA A 194 -7.74 5.84 7.26
CA ALA A 194 -7.41 4.44 7.51
C ALA A 194 -7.24 4.15 9.01
N ALA A 195 -6.54 5.01 9.75
CA ALA A 195 -6.35 4.88 11.20
C ALA A 195 -7.69 5.01 11.96
N MET A 196 -8.57 5.91 11.53
CA MET A 196 -9.90 6.06 12.12
C MET A 196 -10.80 4.86 11.82
N LEU A 197 -10.68 4.24 10.66
CA LEU A 197 -11.36 2.99 10.32
C LEU A 197 -10.85 1.83 11.18
N GLU A 198 -9.54 1.74 11.41
CA GLU A 198 -8.92 0.77 12.31
C GLU A 198 -9.43 0.94 13.75
N LYS A 199 -9.50 2.17 14.26
CA LYS A 199 -10.03 2.45 15.59
C LYS A 199 -11.42 1.83 15.79
N GLU A 200 -12.33 1.96 14.82
CA GLU A 200 -13.66 1.36 14.92
C GLU A 200 -13.61 -0.18 14.92
N ALA A 201 -12.69 -0.79 14.16
CA ALA A 201 -12.45 -2.23 14.18
C ALA A 201 -11.86 -2.72 15.53
N VAL A 202 -10.92 -1.99 16.11
CA VAL A 202 -10.35 -2.27 17.45
C VAL A 202 -11.44 -2.20 18.53
N LEU A 203 -12.30 -1.17 18.48
CA LEU A 203 -13.42 -1.04 19.41
C LEU A 203 -14.43 -2.19 19.25
N ALA A 204 -14.66 -2.66 18.02
CA ALA A 204 -15.53 -3.80 17.74
C ALA A 204 -14.97 -5.10 18.35
N LEU A 205 -13.67 -5.36 18.16
CA LEU A 205 -12.96 -6.52 18.74
C LEU A 205 -13.05 -6.54 20.26
N ARG A 206 -12.76 -5.41 20.92
CA ARG A 206 -12.83 -5.31 22.39
C ARG A 206 -14.22 -5.57 22.96
N LYS A 207 -15.27 -5.30 22.17
CA LYS A 207 -16.67 -5.56 22.55
C LYS A 207 -17.14 -6.98 22.21
N GLY A 208 -16.31 -7.80 21.56
CA GLY A 208 -16.75 -9.10 21.03
C GLY A 208 -17.80 -8.97 19.92
N THR A 209 -17.75 -7.88 19.16
CA THR A 209 -18.67 -7.68 18.02
C THR A 209 -18.35 -8.65 16.91
N GLU A 210 -19.34 -9.40 16.44
CA GLU A 210 -19.18 -10.27 15.28
C GLU A 210 -18.88 -9.45 14.00
N PRO A 211 -17.84 -9.79 13.23
CA PRO A 211 -17.52 -9.12 11.98
C PRO A 211 -18.57 -9.42 10.92
N LYS A 212 -18.92 -8.42 10.11
CA LYS A 212 -19.80 -8.66 8.96
C LYS A 212 -19.01 -9.37 7.86
N ASN A 213 -19.48 -10.55 7.44
CA ASN A 213 -18.82 -11.29 6.36
C ASN A 213 -18.88 -10.50 5.03
N MET A 214 -17.74 -10.39 4.37
CA MET A 214 -17.57 -9.84 3.03
C MET A 214 -16.27 -10.40 2.44
N ALA A 215 -16.18 -10.45 1.11
CA ALA A 215 -15.02 -11.01 0.42
C ALA A 215 -14.71 -10.18 -0.83
N PHE A 216 -13.45 -10.21 -1.24
CA PHE A 216 -13.02 -9.72 -2.54
C PHE A 216 -13.32 -10.80 -3.59
N GLU A 217 -13.53 -10.38 -4.83
CA GLU A 217 -13.57 -11.34 -5.94
C GLU A 217 -12.17 -11.43 -6.56
N ILE A 218 -11.58 -12.63 -6.56
CA ILE A 218 -10.23 -12.86 -7.08
C ILE A 218 -10.34 -13.50 -8.47
N LYS A 219 -9.77 -12.83 -9.48
CA LYS A 219 -9.79 -13.27 -10.88
C LYS A 219 -8.39 -13.52 -11.38
N GLN A 220 -8.12 -14.73 -11.82
CA GLN A 220 -6.88 -15.04 -12.51
C GLN A 220 -6.98 -14.66 -14.00
N LYS A 221 -6.13 -13.72 -14.44
CA LYS A 221 -5.97 -13.31 -15.84
C LYS A 221 -4.59 -13.73 -16.32
N SER A 222 -4.49 -14.93 -16.87
CA SER A 222 -3.21 -15.53 -17.26
C SER A 222 -2.25 -15.62 -16.06
N ASP A 223 -1.09 -14.97 -16.13
CA ASP A 223 -0.06 -14.93 -15.09
C ASP A 223 -0.29 -13.86 -14.00
N LEU A 224 -1.36 -13.08 -14.11
CA LEU A 224 -1.65 -11.95 -13.21
C LEU A 224 -3.00 -12.15 -12.52
N ILE A 225 -3.01 -12.03 -11.21
CA ILE A 225 -4.24 -12.12 -10.41
C ILE A 225 -4.76 -10.70 -10.16
N GLU A 226 -6.02 -10.46 -10.50
CA GLU A 226 -6.71 -9.20 -10.25
C GLU A 226 -7.72 -9.37 -9.11
N ILE A 227 -7.63 -8.50 -8.10
CA ILE A 227 -8.49 -8.53 -6.91
C ILE A 227 -9.54 -7.42 -7.04
N ASP A 228 -10.81 -7.78 -7.17
CA ASP A 228 -11.91 -6.84 -7.35
C ASP A 228 -12.56 -6.47 -6.01
N PRO A 229 -12.52 -5.18 -5.58
CA PRO A 229 -13.16 -4.73 -4.34
C PRO A 229 -14.68 -4.54 -4.46
N LYS A 230 -15.27 -4.68 -5.66
CA LYS A 230 -16.70 -4.43 -5.88
C LYS A 230 -17.62 -5.19 -4.91
N PRO A 231 -17.45 -6.51 -4.64
CA PRO A 231 -18.35 -7.22 -3.73
C PRO A 231 -18.25 -6.72 -2.28
N VAL A 232 -17.09 -6.22 -1.87
CA VAL A 232 -16.90 -5.56 -0.57
C VAL A 232 -17.75 -4.29 -0.51
N PHE A 233 -17.68 -3.43 -1.53
CA PHE A 233 -18.50 -2.21 -1.60
C PHE A 233 -20.01 -2.50 -1.67
N GLU A 234 -20.42 -3.56 -2.37
CA GLU A 234 -21.81 -4.03 -2.39
C GLU A 234 -22.29 -4.40 -0.98
N SER A 235 -21.50 -5.19 -0.25
CA SER A 235 -21.80 -5.58 1.13
C SER A 235 -21.89 -4.37 2.07
N LEU A 236 -20.90 -3.47 2.02
CA LEU A 236 -20.88 -2.25 2.82
C LEU A 236 -22.10 -1.37 2.53
N CYS A 237 -22.44 -1.15 1.27
CA CYS A 237 -23.61 -0.35 0.88
C CYS A 237 -24.93 -0.96 1.33
N HIS A 238 -25.05 -2.29 1.29
CA HIS A 238 -26.24 -3.01 1.71
C HIS A 238 -26.43 -2.98 3.24
N HIS A 239 -25.34 -3.04 4.00
CA HIS A 239 -25.38 -3.21 5.45
C HIS A 239 -25.11 -1.95 6.29
N ARG A 240 -24.60 -0.85 5.72
CA ARG A 240 -24.22 0.38 6.47
C ARG A 240 -25.32 1.04 7.31
N TYR A 241 -26.59 0.70 7.08
CA TYR A 241 -27.72 1.22 7.87
C TYR A 241 -28.36 0.20 8.82
N SER A 242 -28.01 -1.09 8.67
CA SER A 242 -28.58 -2.19 9.45
C SER A 242 -27.57 -2.87 10.37
N ALA A 243 -26.28 -2.75 10.08
CA ALA A 243 -25.18 -3.23 10.91
C ALA A 243 -24.46 -2.07 11.60
N GLY A 244 -23.89 -2.33 12.77
CA GLY A 244 -23.05 -1.36 13.46
C GLY A 244 -21.76 -1.08 12.70
N ILE A 245 -21.30 0.17 12.69
CA ILE A 245 -20.07 0.62 11.99
C ILE A 245 -18.87 -0.25 12.36
N GLY A 246 -18.70 -0.57 13.65
CA GLY A 246 -17.61 -1.44 14.11
C GLY A 246 -17.64 -2.85 13.51
N SER A 247 -18.82 -3.45 13.31
CA SER A 247 -18.95 -4.78 12.67
C SER A 247 -18.54 -4.74 11.19
N LEU A 248 -18.86 -3.64 10.49
CA LEU A 248 -18.49 -3.43 9.09
C LEU A 248 -17.01 -3.10 8.95
N ALA A 249 -16.46 -2.25 9.81
CA ALA A 249 -15.05 -1.93 9.86
C ALA A 249 -14.22 -3.20 10.11
N LEU A 250 -14.57 -3.98 11.13
CA LEU A 250 -13.88 -5.24 11.43
C LEU A 250 -14.02 -6.26 10.29
N GLY A 251 -15.22 -6.40 9.74
CA GLY A 251 -15.50 -7.26 8.59
C GLY A 251 -14.65 -6.91 7.37
N PHE A 252 -14.46 -5.62 7.08
CA PHE A 252 -13.58 -5.16 6.01
C PHE A 252 -12.11 -5.56 6.25
N HIS A 253 -11.58 -5.33 7.46
CA HIS A 253 -10.20 -5.73 7.78
C HIS A 253 -10.00 -7.25 7.65
N TYR A 254 -10.99 -8.04 8.08
CA TYR A 254 -10.94 -9.50 7.95
C TYR A 254 -11.01 -9.93 6.49
N ALA A 255 -11.85 -9.30 5.68
CA ALA A 255 -11.91 -9.56 4.25
C ALA A 255 -10.58 -9.27 3.54
N VAL A 256 -9.87 -8.20 3.93
CA VAL A 256 -8.53 -7.90 3.39
C VAL A 256 -7.54 -8.98 3.80
N ALA A 257 -7.54 -9.41 5.07
CA ALA A 257 -6.66 -10.48 5.52
C ALA A 257 -6.95 -11.82 4.82
N ASP A 258 -8.22 -12.20 4.73
CA ASP A 258 -8.64 -13.44 4.07
C ASP A 258 -8.28 -13.40 2.58
N MET A 259 -8.38 -12.24 1.92
CA MET A 259 -7.88 -12.02 0.55
C MET A 259 -6.37 -12.21 0.43
N ILE A 260 -5.57 -11.69 1.39
CA ILE A 260 -4.12 -11.94 1.41
C ILE A 260 -3.84 -13.44 1.43
N LEU A 261 -4.51 -14.18 2.31
CA LEU A 261 -4.33 -15.62 2.40
C LEU A 261 -4.67 -16.33 1.08
N GLU A 262 -5.82 -16.03 0.49
CA GLU A 262 -6.28 -16.68 -0.74
C GLU A 262 -5.29 -16.44 -1.90
N VAL A 263 -4.83 -15.20 -2.07
CA VAL A 263 -3.84 -14.87 -3.12
C VAL A 263 -2.49 -15.53 -2.85
N CYS A 264 -2.01 -15.54 -1.59
CA CYS A 264 -0.79 -16.26 -1.22
C CYS A 264 -0.91 -17.78 -1.48
N GLU A 265 -2.07 -18.40 -1.24
CA GLU A 265 -2.31 -19.82 -1.52
C GLU A 265 -2.27 -20.13 -3.03
N ILE A 266 -2.83 -19.25 -3.87
CA ILE A 266 -2.75 -19.38 -5.32
C ILE A 266 -1.29 -19.28 -5.78
N ILE A 267 -0.56 -18.23 -5.36
CA ILE A 267 0.85 -18.04 -5.75
C ILE A 267 1.73 -19.21 -5.26
N ARG A 268 1.53 -19.68 -4.01
CA ARG A 268 2.24 -20.84 -3.48
C ARG A 268 2.02 -22.07 -4.34
N LYS A 269 0.79 -22.33 -4.77
CA LYS A 269 0.46 -23.51 -5.59
C LYS A 269 1.16 -23.46 -6.95
N GLU A 270 1.28 -22.28 -7.54
CA GLU A 270 1.85 -22.09 -8.88
C GLU A 270 3.38 -22.04 -8.89
N GLN A 271 3.97 -21.41 -7.88
CA GLN A 271 5.41 -21.12 -7.84
C GLN A 271 6.15 -21.95 -6.78
N ASN A 272 5.45 -22.76 -5.99
CA ASN A 272 6.00 -23.56 -4.89
C ASN A 272 6.74 -22.71 -3.80
N ILE A 273 6.25 -21.49 -3.54
CA ILE A 273 6.82 -20.56 -2.56
C ILE A 273 6.03 -20.62 -1.25
N ASN A 274 6.72 -20.85 -0.13
CA ASN A 274 6.09 -20.90 1.21
C ASN A 274 6.48 -19.74 2.13
N THR A 275 7.36 -18.85 1.68
CA THR A 275 7.81 -17.66 2.42
C THR A 275 7.00 -16.45 1.99
N VAL A 276 6.48 -15.70 2.97
CA VAL A 276 5.68 -14.49 2.75
C VAL A 276 6.33 -13.33 3.50
N ALA A 277 6.51 -12.19 2.83
CA ALA A 277 6.93 -10.94 3.44
C ALA A 277 5.77 -9.93 3.39
N LEU A 278 5.40 -9.36 4.54
CA LEU A 278 4.38 -8.31 4.65
C LEU A 278 5.06 -6.97 4.92
N SER A 279 4.83 -5.98 4.06
CA SER A 279 5.41 -4.63 4.18
C SER A 279 4.56 -3.57 3.47
N GLY A 280 4.90 -2.30 3.66
CA GLY A 280 4.13 -1.15 3.21
C GLY A 280 3.30 -0.54 4.35
N GLY A 281 3.03 0.77 4.23
CA GLY A 281 2.46 1.58 5.31
C GLY A 281 1.11 1.09 5.86
N VAL A 282 0.33 0.32 5.09
CA VAL A 282 -0.96 -0.23 5.54
C VAL A 282 -0.79 -1.31 6.62
N PHE A 283 0.35 -2.00 6.67
CA PHE A 283 0.61 -3.00 7.73
C PHE A 283 0.97 -2.38 9.09
N GLN A 284 0.98 -1.04 9.23
CA GLN A 284 0.90 -0.38 10.54
C GLN A 284 -0.45 -0.66 11.23
N ASN A 285 -1.46 -1.07 10.48
CA ASN A 285 -2.77 -1.47 10.98
C ASN A 285 -2.67 -2.79 11.76
N THR A 286 -2.83 -2.70 13.08
CA THR A 286 -2.68 -3.81 14.01
C THR A 286 -3.75 -4.89 13.81
N VAL A 287 -5.00 -4.50 13.53
CA VAL A 287 -6.10 -5.43 13.29
C VAL A 287 -5.84 -6.29 12.06
N LEU A 288 -5.42 -5.67 10.96
CA LEU A 288 -5.08 -6.36 9.73
C LEU A 288 -3.84 -7.24 9.93
N MET A 289 -2.78 -6.69 10.52
CA MET A 289 -1.51 -7.37 10.68
C MET A 289 -1.64 -8.62 11.55
N GLU A 290 -2.27 -8.51 12.73
CA GLU A 290 -2.48 -9.66 13.62
C GLU A 290 -3.33 -10.75 12.97
N ARG A 291 -4.41 -10.36 12.26
CA ARG A 291 -5.28 -11.30 11.57
C ARG A 291 -4.54 -12.01 10.44
N ALA A 292 -3.83 -11.27 9.58
CA ALA A 292 -3.08 -11.82 8.45
C ALA A 292 -1.98 -12.78 8.93
N LEU A 293 -1.19 -12.38 9.94
CA LEU A 293 -0.17 -13.24 10.54
C LEU A 293 -0.76 -14.55 11.05
N LYS A 294 -1.89 -14.47 11.78
CA LYS A 294 -2.54 -15.66 12.33
C LYS A 294 -2.97 -16.63 11.22
N ILE A 295 -3.76 -16.17 10.26
CA ILE A 295 -4.36 -17.06 9.26
C ILE A 295 -3.32 -17.63 8.28
N LEU A 296 -2.27 -16.86 7.94
CA LEU A 296 -1.17 -17.36 7.11
C LEU A 296 -0.35 -18.43 7.84
N ARG A 297 -0.04 -18.22 9.12
CA ARG A 297 0.69 -19.21 9.94
C ARG A 297 -0.11 -20.47 10.21
N ASP A 298 -1.43 -20.33 10.44
CA ASP A 298 -2.36 -21.47 10.56
C ASP A 298 -2.38 -22.31 9.25
N LYS A 299 -2.03 -21.70 8.11
CA LYS A 299 -1.86 -22.35 6.80
C LYS A 299 -0.40 -22.70 6.46
N HIS A 300 0.45 -22.71 7.48
CA HIS A 300 1.86 -23.12 7.45
C HIS A 300 2.78 -22.27 6.55
N PHE A 301 2.40 -21.03 6.23
CA PHE A 301 3.34 -20.08 5.62
C PHE A 301 4.42 -19.64 6.63
N LYS A 302 5.63 -19.41 6.14
CA LYS A 302 6.69 -18.72 6.90
C LYS A 302 6.55 -17.22 6.65
N VAL A 303 5.98 -16.50 7.62
CA VAL A 303 5.62 -15.09 7.46
C VAL A 303 6.62 -14.18 8.19
N TYR A 304 7.18 -13.24 7.43
CA TYR A 304 8.14 -12.22 7.84
C TYR A 304 7.58 -10.82 7.60
N TYR A 305 8.07 -9.85 8.35
CA TYR A 305 7.67 -8.44 8.29
C TYR A 305 8.76 -7.59 8.96
N ASN A 306 8.73 -6.28 8.74
CA ASN A 306 9.73 -5.38 9.34
C ASN A 306 9.61 -5.34 10.87
N VAL A 307 10.76 -5.47 11.55
CA VAL A 307 10.87 -5.38 13.02
C VAL A 307 11.86 -4.29 13.42
N SER A 308 12.99 -4.17 12.71
CA SER A 308 14.04 -3.20 13.07
C SER A 308 13.83 -1.83 12.41
N VAL A 309 13.21 -1.80 11.23
CA VAL A 309 12.72 -0.61 10.53
C VAL A 309 11.18 -0.62 10.51
N PRO A 310 10.53 0.53 10.35
CA PRO A 310 9.06 0.54 10.25
C PRO A 310 8.60 -0.04 8.91
N PRO A 311 7.40 -0.65 8.81
CA PRO A 311 6.88 -1.14 7.52
C PRO A 311 6.48 -0.03 6.54
N ASN A 312 6.55 1.24 6.94
CA ASN A 312 6.28 2.40 6.07
C ASN A 312 7.54 2.85 5.32
N ASP A 313 7.45 3.99 4.64
CA ASP A 313 8.51 4.55 3.79
C ASP A 313 9.86 4.78 4.49
N GLY A 314 9.88 4.79 5.84
CA GLY A 314 11.12 4.77 6.61
C GLY A 314 12.00 3.54 6.34
N SER A 315 11.46 2.45 5.80
CA SER A 315 12.23 1.25 5.42
C SER A 315 12.80 1.25 4.01
N ILE A 316 12.32 2.13 3.13
CA ILE A 316 12.64 2.09 1.70
C ILE A 316 14.15 2.19 1.46
N GLY A 317 14.86 3.01 2.24
CA GLY A 317 16.32 3.13 2.14
C GLY A 317 17.07 1.82 2.40
N LEU A 318 16.58 0.97 3.32
CA LEU A 318 17.16 -0.35 3.58
C LEU A 318 16.93 -1.28 2.39
N GLY A 319 15.69 -1.36 1.89
CA GLY A 319 15.34 -2.22 0.76
C GLY A 319 16.05 -1.83 -0.54
N GLN A 320 16.15 -0.53 -0.80
CA GLN A 320 16.94 0.01 -1.92
C GLN A 320 18.41 -0.37 -1.81
N THR A 321 19.00 -0.26 -0.61
CA THR A 321 20.40 -0.65 -0.38
C THR A 321 20.61 -2.14 -0.63
N PHE A 322 19.70 -2.99 -0.15
CA PHE A 322 19.76 -4.44 -0.40
C PHE A 322 19.73 -4.77 -1.90
N ILE A 323 18.76 -4.23 -2.63
CA ILE A 323 18.66 -4.45 -4.08
C ILE A 323 19.89 -3.92 -4.83
N GLY A 324 20.44 -2.79 -4.39
CA GLY A 324 21.65 -2.22 -4.97
C GLY A 324 22.90 -3.07 -4.75
N LEU A 325 22.98 -3.84 -3.65
CA LEU A 325 24.08 -4.75 -3.36
C LEU A 325 24.00 -6.08 -4.13
N GLU A 326 22.79 -6.48 -4.51
CA GLU A 326 22.50 -7.71 -5.27
C GLU A 326 22.66 -7.52 -6.79
N ARG A 327 22.99 -6.31 -7.27
CA ARG A 327 23.22 -5.97 -8.69
C ARG A 327 24.69 -5.73 -9.00
#